data_AF-A0ABD3F117-F1
#
_entry.id   AF-A0ABD3F117-F1
#
_cell.length_a   1.000
_cell.length_b   1.000
_cell.length_c   1.000
_cell.angle_alpha   90.00
_cell.angle_beta   90.00
_cell.angle_gamma   90.00
#
_symmetry.space_group_name_H-M   'P 1'
#
loop_
_entity.id
_entity.type
_entity.pdbx_description
1 polymer ?
#
loop_
_entity_poly.entity_id
_entity_poly.type
_entity_poly.pdbx_seq_one_letter_code
_entity_poly.pdbx_strand_id
1 'polypeptide(L)'
;MQIAPTDRLELQDLIMSNLDKYNTFVNARKRTVDLHCWKQIKAKERLTVFSERPETAHASGGTDLTGSGLPMILCVGTMEGKRAS
;
A
#
# COMPACT_ATOMS: atom_id res chain seq x y z
N MET A 1 -21.51 -5.53 -17.72
CA MET A 1 -21.23 -5.52 -16.27
C MET A 1 -21.57 -4.12 -15.76
N GLN A 2 -22.73 -3.92 -15.12
CA GLN A 2 -23.08 -2.63 -14.51
C GLN A 2 -22.69 -2.72 -13.03
N ILE A 3 -21.80 -1.83 -12.61
CA ILE A 3 -21.36 -1.69 -11.22
C ILE A 3 -22.45 -0.92 -10.46
N ALA A 4 -22.88 -1.41 -9.29
CA ALA A 4 -23.93 -0.76 -8.52
C ALA A 4 -23.49 0.65 -8.08
N PRO A 5 -24.42 1.61 -7.90
CA PRO A 5 -24.06 2.97 -7.50
C PRO A 5 -23.26 3.03 -6.19
N THR A 6 -23.57 2.14 -5.23
CA THR A 6 -22.84 2.01 -3.96
C THR A 6 -21.40 1.56 -4.20
N ASP A 7 -21.20 0.50 -4.98
CA ASP A 7 -19.88 -0.01 -5.33
C ASP A 7 -19.01 1.06 -6.02
N ARG A 8 -19.63 1.99 -6.78
CA ARG A 8 -18.90 3.11 -7.39
C ARG A 8 -18.36 4.09 -6.36
N LEU A 9 -19.14 4.40 -5.33
CA LEU A 9 -18.72 5.29 -4.24
C LEU A 9 -17.63 4.63 -3.41
N GLU A 10 -17.80 3.36 -3.05
CA GLU A 10 -16.78 2.60 -2.32
C GLU A 10 -15.48 2.51 -3.11
N LEU A 11 -15.56 2.29 -4.43
CA LEU A 11 -14.39 2.27 -5.30
C LEU A 11 -13.71 3.65 -5.36
N GLN A 12 -14.49 4.73 -5.43
CA GLN A 12 -13.95 6.09 -5.42
C GLN A 12 -13.20 6.36 -4.12
N ASP A 13 -13.79 6.04 -2.98
CA ASP A 13 -13.18 6.21 -1.66
C ASP A 13 -11.91 5.36 -1.51
N LEU A 14 -11.94 4.12 -1.99
CA LEU A 14 -10.77 3.24 -2.02
C LEU A 14 -9.62 3.84 -2.84
N ILE A 15 -9.91 4.36 -4.04
CA ILE A 15 -8.91 4.99 -4.90
C ILE A 15 -8.33 6.23 -4.23
N MET A 16 -9.18 7.11 -3.68
CA MET A 16 -8.75 8.34 -3.03
C MET A 16 -7.89 8.06 -1.79
N SER A 17 -8.28 7.09 -0.96
CA SER A 17 -7.52 6.65 0.22
C SER A 17 -6.14 6.09 -0.15
N ASN A 18 -6.07 5.27 -1.20
CA ASN A 18 -4.79 4.73 -1.66
C ASN A 18 -3.88 5.82 -2.26
N LEU A 19 -4.45 6.79 -2.98
CA LEU A 19 -3.70 7.91 -3.54
C LEU A 19 -3.11 8.79 -2.44
N ASP A 20 -3.86 9.07 -1.37
CA ASP A 20 -3.38 9.82 -0.22
C ASP A 20 -2.22 9.10 0.50
N LYS A 21 -2.38 7.80 0.74
CA LYS A 21 -1.33 6.95 1.33
C LYS A 21 -0.05 6.96 0.48
N TYR A 22 -0.18 6.86 -0.83
CA TYR A 22 0.95 6.94 -1.75
C TYR A 22 1.62 8.32 -1.70
N ASN A 23 0.86 9.40 -1.76
CA ASN A 23 1.39 10.76 -1.69
C ASN A 23 2.11 11.01 -0.36
N THR A 24 1.56 10.53 0.76
CA THR A 24 2.21 10.59 2.07
C THR A 24 3.53 9.83 2.07
N PHE A 25 3.58 8.62 1.50
CA PHE A 25 4.81 7.84 1.39
C PHE A 25 5.87 8.55 0.53
N VAL A 26 5.48 9.06 -0.63
CA VAL A 26 6.41 9.70 -1.58
C VAL A 26 6.89 11.05 -1.08
N ASN A 27 5.97 11.91 -0.65
CA ASN A 27 6.26 13.32 -0.36
C ASN A 27 6.64 13.53 1.11
N ALA A 28 5.83 13.05 2.06
CA ALA A 28 6.07 13.29 3.48
C ALA A 28 7.18 12.39 4.03
N ARG A 29 7.17 11.10 3.68
CA ARG A 29 8.16 10.11 4.15
C ARG A 29 9.37 9.97 3.22
N LYS A 30 9.44 10.74 2.13
CA LYS A 30 10.56 10.72 1.15
C LYS A 30 10.92 9.30 0.68
N ARG A 31 9.91 8.45 0.47
CA ARG A 31 10.07 7.03 0.09
C ARG A 31 10.83 6.17 1.12
N THR A 32 10.89 6.61 2.37
CA THR A 32 11.49 5.87 3.48
C THR A 32 10.44 4.99 4.15
N VAL A 33 10.79 3.73 4.38
CA VAL A 33 9.91 2.78 5.08
C VAL A 33 10.04 2.98 6.59
N ASP A 34 8.90 3.11 7.25
CA ASP A 34 8.82 3.22 8.71
C ASP A 34 8.81 1.84 9.35
N LEU A 35 9.93 1.44 9.95
CA LEU A 35 10.11 0.11 10.52
C LEU A 35 9.32 -0.14 11.81
N HIS A 36 8.74 0.92 12.42
CA HIS A 36 7.81 0.80 13.55
C HIS A 36 6.44 0.32 13.09
N CYS A 37 6.01 0.70 11.88
CA CYS A 37 4.76 0.20 11.28
C CYS A 37 4.97 -1.02 10.38
N TRP A 38 6.15 -1.16 9.78
CA TRP A 38 6.42 -2.18 8.77
C TRP A 38 7.48 -3.17 9.24
N LYS A 39 7.23 -4.46 9.06
CA LYS A 39 8.18 -5.55 9.31
C LYS A 39 8.67 -6.09 7.97
N GLN A 40 9.98 -6.13 7.76
CA GLN A 40 10.55 -6.78 6.59
C GLN A 40 10.31 -8.30 6.66
N ILE A 41 9.76 -8.88 5.60
CA ILE A 41 9.46 -10.32 5.51
C ILE A 41 10.27 -11.04 4.43
N LYS A 42 10.76 -10.31 3.43
CA LYS A 42 11.60 -10.87 2.37
C LYS A 42 12.48 -9.79 1.75
N ALA A 43 13.71 -10.14 1.41
CA ALA A 43 14.54 -9.36 0.50
C ALA A 43 15.11 -10.29 -0.56
N LYS A 44 15.02 -9.88 -1.83
CA LYS A 44 15.62 -10.59 -2.95
C LYS A 44 16.08 -9.58 -3.99
N GLU A 45 17.33 -9.68 -4.42
CA GLU A 45 17.94 -8.81 -5.44
C GLU A 45 17.72 -7.32 -5.12
N ARG A 46 16.92 -6.62 -5.93
CA ARG A 46 16.62 -5.19 -5.79
C ARG A 46 15.24 -4.92 -5.19
N LEU A 47 14.60 -5.93 -4.60
CA LEU A 47 13.25 -5.85 -4.03
C LEU A 47 13.25 -6.25 -2.55
N THR A 48 12.69 -5.37 -1.72
CA THR A 48 12.39 -5.64 -0.31
C THR A 48 10.89 -5.61 -0.10
N VAL A 49 10.38 -6.63 0.58
CA VAL A 49 8.96 -6.83 0.88
C VAL A 49 8.75 -6.67 2.38
N PHE A 50 7.79 -5.83 2.73
CA PHE A 50 7.38 -5.56 4.10
C PHE A 50 5.91 -5.94 4.29
N SER A 51 5.58 -6.45 5.47
CA SER A 51 4.21 -6.58 5.94
C SER A 51 3.94 -5.52 7.00
N GLU A 52 2.72 -4.98 7.03
CA GLU A 52 2.29 -4.11 8.13
C GLU A 52 2.27 -4.89 9.46
N ARG A 53 2.65 -4.23 10.56
CA ARG A 53 2.61 -4.82 11.90
C ARG A 53 1.18 -4.72 12.46
N PRO A 54 0.67 -5.76 13.16
CA PRO A 54 -0.68 -5.74 13.72
C PRO A 54 -0.92 -4.55 14.67
N GLU A 55 0.08 -4.20 15.47
CA GLU A 55 0.09 -3.09 16.43
C GLU A 55 -0.31 -1.75 15.77
N THR A 56 0.07 -1.56 14.52
CA THR A 56 -0.15 -0.32 13.75
C THR A 56 -1.32 -0.44 12.77
N ALA A 57 -1.74 -1.66 12.45
CA ALA A 57 -2.90 -1.93 11.60
C ALA A 57 -4.21 -1.43 12.25
N HIS A 58 -4.30 -1.46 13.59
CA HIS A 58 -5.48 -0.99 14.33
C HIS A 58 -5.63 0.54 14.41
N ALA A 59 -4.59 1.31 14.06
CA ALA A 59 -4.66 2.79 14.09
C ALA A 59 -5.34 3.39 12.85
N SER A 60 -5.50 2.60 11.78
CA SER A 60 -6.31 2.96 10.62
C SER A 60 -7.74 2.49 10.86
N GLY A 61 -8.50 3.23 11.68
CA GLY A 61 -9.87 2.92 12.09
C GLY A 61 -10.94 2.93 10.99
N GLY A 62 -10.66 2.36 9.82
CA GLY A 62 -11.62 2.20 8.74
C GLY A 62 -11.34 0.89 8.04
N THR A 63 -12.31 -0.02 8.14
CA THR A 63 -12.57 -1.19 7.29
C THR A 63 -11.35 -1.73 6.57
N ASP A 64 -10.91 -2.94 6.94
CA ASP A 64 -9.98 -3.77 6.16
C ASP A 64 -10.03 -3.37 4.68
N LEU A 65 -9.01 -2.70 4.16
CA LEU A 65 -9.00 -2.31 2.74
C LEU A 65 -9.17 -3.52 1.80
N THR A 66 -9.01 -4.71 2.35
CA THR A 66 -9.18 -5.99 1.66
C THR A 66 -10.41 -6.76 2.11
N GLY A 67 -11.12 -6.37 3.20
CA GLY A 67 -12.26 -7.09 3.78
C GLY A 67 -12.04 -8.59 4.07
N SER A 68 -10.80 -9.08 3.94
CA SER A 68 -10.50 -10.50 3.70
C SER A 68 -9.44 -11.07 4.64
N GLY A 69 -9.00 -10.30 5.64
CA GLY A 69 -7.93 -10.74 6.55
C GLY A 69 -6.57 -10.91 5.88
N LEU A 70 -6.39 -10.36 4.67
CA LEU A 70 -5.12 -10.41 3.95
C LEU A 70 -4.17 -9.32 4.45
N PRO A 71 -2.90 -9.66 4.74
CA PRO A 71 -1.93 -8.70 5.26
C PRO A 71 -1.60 -7.64 4.20
N MET A 72 -1.52 -6.37 4.62
CA MET A 72 -1.05 -5.30 3.75
C MET A 72 0.46 -5.47 3.49
N ILE A 73 0.83 -5.41 2.21
CA ILE A 73 2.21 -5.60 1.75
C ILE A 73 2.72 -4.33 1.10
N LEU A 74 3.92 -3.91 1.50
CA LEU A 74 4.67 -2.84 0.86
C LEU A 74 5.92 -3.43 0.18
N CYS A 75 6.01 -3.25 -1.13
CA CYS A 75 7.13 -3.69 -1.95
C CYS A 75 7.95 -2.47 -2.36
N VAL A 76 9.22 -2.41 -1.95
CA VAL A 76 10.13 -1.32 -2.31
C VAL A 76 11.33 -1.88 -3.05
N GLY A 77 11.57 -1.36 -4.24
CA GLY A 77 12.68 -1.80 -5.06
C GLY A 77 12.90 -0.95 -6.29
N THR A 78 13.93 -1.30 -7.06
CA THR A 78 14.22 -0.69 -8.35
C THR A 78 13.99 -1.68 -9.47
N MET A 79 13.43 -1.19 -10.58
CA MET A 79 13.24 -1.95 -11.80
C MET A 79 14.08 -1.33 -12.91
N GLU A 80 14.74 -2.17 -13.72
CA GLU A 80 15.45 -1.69 -14.90
C GLU A 80 14.43 -1.26 -15.96
N GLY A 81 14.43 0.02 -16.31
CA GLY A 81 13.64 0.54 -17.41
C GLY A 81 14.37 0.31 -18.73
N LYS A 82 13.70 -0.33 -19.71
CA LYS A 82 14.18 -0.27 -21.09
C LYS A 82 13.92 1.13 -21.62
N ARG A 83 14.98 1.84 -22.00
CA ARG A 83 14.82 3.04 -22.85
C ARG A 83 14.33 2.57 -24.21
N ALA A 84 13.19 3.09 -24.66
CA ALA A 84 12.80 2.98 -26.05
C ALA A 84 13.80 3.80 -26.88
N SER A 85 14.65 3.10 -27.61
CA SER A 85 15.54 3.67 -28.63
C SER A 85 14.81 3.82 -29.95
#